data_AF-W6NDA3-F1
#
_entry.id   AF-W6NDA3-F1
#
_cell.length_a   1.000
_cell.length_b   1.000
_cell.length_c   1.000
_cell.angle_alpha   90.00
_cell.angle_beta   90.00
_cell.angle_gamma   90.00
#
_symmetry.space_group_name_H-M   'P 1'
#
loop_
_entity.id
_entity.type
_entity.pdbx_description
1 polymer ?
#
loop_
_entity_poly.entity_id
_entity_poly.type
_entity_poly.pdbx_seq_one_letter_code
_entity_poly.pdbx_strand_id
1 'polypeptide(L)'
;MTASSNSSESISSVDVESHKDVHDHSQKGRQAEKVLWAVAVLSAVFIAAEFTGGFFASSLAIMTDAGHMLSDLLSFVISIVAIRTARQPPSKRLSWGYDRAEVLGAMISVIILWVLTTVLVLLAIERIVNNNLSVDADVMLITASVGVGFNVIMGIVLHFGSGGHGHTHGGVSHGHSHGGKNVNVRAAFIHVIGDLIQSIGVLIAALVIKFTGWELADPICTFLFSIIVLFTTIHVLRDIFYVLMEEKLFCDWF
;
A
#
# COMPACT_ATOMS: atom_id res chain seq x y z
N MET A 1 -11.34 42.40 -43.60
CA MET A 1 -11.69 40.96 -43.52
C MET A 1 -10.52 40.21 -42.87
N THR A 2 -10.35 40.26 -41.54
CA THR A 2 -9.25 39.56 -40.83
C THR A 2 -9.57 39.42 -39.33
N ALA A 3 -10.77 38.93 -38.98
CA ALA A 3 -11.15 38.71 -37.58
C ALA A 3 -11.73 37.31 -37.30
N SER A 4 -11.77 36.41 -38.30
CA SER A 4 -12.42 35.10 -38.16
C SER A 4 -11.45 33.91 -38.03
N SER A 5 -10.13 34.12 -38.18
CA SER A 5 -9.12 33.07 -38.12
C SER A 5 -8.56 32.82 -36.70
N ASN A 6 -8.55 33.84 -35.84
CA ASN A 6 -7.96 33.74 -34.50
C ASN A 6 -8.79 32.92 -33.49
N SER A 7 -10.11 32.85 -33.69
CA SER A 7 -11.03 32.10 -32.83
C SER A 7 -11.12 30.61 -33.19
N SER A 8 -10.82 30.25 -34.44
CA SER A 8 -10.78 28.86 -34.90
C SER A 8 -9.47 28.17 -34.47
N GLU A 9 -8.34 28.87 -34.50
CA GLU A 9 -7.07 28.37 -33.96
C GLU A 9 -7.11 28.18 -32.44
N SER A 10 -7.69 29.10 -31.68
CA SER A 10 -7.77 29.00 -30.21
C SER A 10 -8.68 27.87 -29.73
N ILE A 11 -9.82 27.65 -30.38
CA ILE A 11 -10.72 26.52 -30.08
C ILE A 11 -10.01 25.19 -30.41
N SER A 12 -9.32 25.11 -31.56
CA SER A 12 -8.56 23.91 -31.92
C SER A 12 -7.40 23.61 -30.96
N SER A 13 -6.73 24.63 -30.40
CA SER A 13 -5.67 24.42 -29.41
C SER A 13 -6.21 23.96 -28.07
N VAL A 14 -7.34 24.50 -27.61
CA VAL A 14 -7.98 24.09 -26.34
C VAL A 14 -8.54 22.66 -26.44
N ASP A 15 -9.16 22.31 -27.57
CA ASP A 15 -9.66 20.96 -27.80
C ASP A 15 -8.52 19.96 -27.92
N VAL A 16 -7.40 20.30 -28.57
CA VAL A 16 -6.21 19.43 -28.68
C VAL A 16 -5.50 19.26 -27.34
N GLU A 17 -5.44 20.30 -26.51
CA GLU A 17 -4.84 20.24 -25.17
C GLU A 17 -5.72 19.43 -24.21
N SER A 18 -7.04 19.66 -24.22
CA SER A 18 -8.00 18.85 -23.47
C SER A 18 -8.01 17.37 -23.90
N HIS A 19 -7.95 17.07 -25.20
CA HIS A 19 -7.86 15.69 -25.68
C HIS A 19 -6.54 15.03 -25.28
N LYS A 20 -5.42 15.78 -25.30
CA LYS A 20 -4.11 15.28 -24.85
C LYS A 20 -4.11 14.97 -23.36
N ASP A 21 -4.66 15.86 -22.54
CA ASP A 21 -4.75 15.67 -21.08
C ASP A 21 -5.60 14.45 -20.74
N VAL A 22 -6.77 14.28 -21.37
CA VAL A 22 -7.64 13.12 -21.15
C VAL A 22 -6.97 11.81 -21.59
N HIS A 23 -6.25 11.82 -22.72
CA HIS A 23 -5.50 10.64 -23.18
C HIS A 23 -4.33 10.28 -22.24
N ASP A 24 -3.57 11.27 -21.77
CA ASP A 24 -2.43 11.08 -20.87
C ASP A 24 -2.87 10.58 -19.49
N HIS A 25 -3.95 11.14 -18.92
CA HIS A 25 -4.54 10.66 -17.66
C HIS A 25 -5.07 9.22 -17.76
N SER A 26 -5.72 8.86 -18.87
CA SER A 26 -6.21 7.49 -19.10
C SER A 26 -5.08 6.47 -19.26
N GLN A 27 -3.98 6.85 -19.92
CA GLN A 27 -2.79 5.99 -20.05
C GLN A 27 -2.05 5.82 -18.73
N LYS A 28 -1.86 6.90 -17.95
CA LYS A 28 -1.24 6.85 -16.62
C LYS A 28 -2.03 5.98 -15.63
N GLY A 29 -3.37 6.04 -15.67
CA GLY A 29 -4.23 5.18 -14.86
C GLY A 29 -4.13 3.69 -15.24
N ARG A 30 -4.03 3.37 -16.54
CA ARG A 30 -3.80 1.98 -17.00
C ARG A 30 -2.43 1.46 -16.59
N GLN A 31 -1.41 2.30 -16.63
CA GLN A 31 -0.07 1.90 -16.21
C GLN A 31 -0.07 1.61 -14.70
N ALA A 32 -0.64 2.48 -13.88
CA ALA A 32 -0.80 2.26 -12.45
C ALA A 32 -1.57 0.97 -12.12
N GLU A 33 -2.67 0.70 -12.82
CA GLU A 33 -3.44 -0.55 -12.68
C GLU A 33 -2.60 -1.79 -12.97
N LYS A 34 -1.80 -1.78 -14.06
CA LYS A 34 -0.89 -2.90 -14.40
C LYS A 34 0.16 -3.15 -13.34
N VAL A 35 0.73 -2.09 -12.78
CA VAL A 35 1.77 -2.19 -11.73
C VAL A 35 1.19 -2.74 -10.45
N LEU A 36 0.03 -2.24 -10.01
CA LEU A 36 -0.65 -2.78 -8.84
C LEU A 36 -1.05 -4.24 -9.02
N TRP A 37 -1.49 -4.65 -10.21
CA TRP A 37 -1.74 -6.06 -10.51
C TRP A 37 -0.47 -6.92 -10.45
N ALA A 38 0.65 -6.41 -10.96
CA ALA A 38 1.92 -7.12 -10.89
C ALA A 38 2.36 -7.33 -9.43
N VAL A 39 2.25 -6.30 -8.59
CA VAL A 39 2.55 -6.40 -7.15
C VAL A 39 1.56 -7.36 -6.46
N ALA A 40 0.25 -7.24 -6.72
CA ALA A 40 -0.75 -8.12 -6.12
C ALA A 40 -0.55 -9.60 -6.47
N VAL A 41 -0.22 -9.92 -7.72
CA VAL A 41 0.09 -11.31 -8.14
C VAL A 41 1.36 -11.80 -7.46
N LEU A 42 2.40 -10.97 -7.41
CA LEU A 42 3.66 -11.30 -6.74
C LEU A 42 3.43 -11.58 -5.24
N SER A 43 2.68 -10.73 -4.55
CA SER A 43 2.30 -10.93 -3.14
C SER A 43 1.48 -12.20 -2.94
N ALA A 44 0.50 -12.47 -3.80
CA ALA A 44 -0.32 -13.68 -3.69
C ALA A 44 0.49 -14.97 -3.83
N VAL A 45 1.46 -15.00 -4.77
CA VAL A 45 2.38 -16.14 -4.94
C VAL A 45 3.25 -16.34 -3.70
N PHE A 46 3.76 -15.25 -3.13
CA PHE A 46 4.61 -15.32 -1.95
C PHE A 46 3.82 -15.75 -0.71
N ILE A 47 2.63 -15.20 -0.48
CA ILE A 47 1.72 -15.63 0.61
C ILE A 47 1.43 -17.13 0.49
N ALA A 48 1.16 -17.65 -0.72
CA ALA A 48 0.93 -19.08 -0.91
C ALA A 48 2.17 -19.92 -0.56
N ALA A 49 3.37 -19.45 -0.92
CA ALA A 49 4.63 -20.11 -0.60
C ALA A 49 4.88 -20.13 0.92
N GLU A 50 4.69 -19.00 1.60
CA GLU A 50 4.87 -18.90 3.06
C GLU A 50 3.81 -19.66 3.84
N PHE A 51 2.54 -19.60 3.41
CA PHE A 51 1.49 -20.38 4.04
C PHE A 51 1.76 -21.88 3.95
N THR A 52 2.20 -22.34 2.77
CA THR A 52 2.60 -23.73 2.54
C THR A 52 3.83 -24.10 3.37
N GLY A 53 4.86 -23.24 3.38
CA GLY A 53 6.08 -23.43 4.16
C GLY A 53 5.82 -23.44 5.68
N GLY A 54 4.97 -22.52 6.16
CA GLY A 54 4.56 -22.40 7.55
C GLY A 54 3.72 -23.60 8.01
N PHE A 55 2.87 -24.14 7.14
CA PHE A 55 2.11 -25.36 7.43
C PHE A 55 3.04 -26.58 7.59
N PHE A 56 4.00 -26.76 6.67
CA PHE A 56 4.99 -27.85 6.80
C PHE A 56 5.94 -27.65 7.98
N ALA A 57 6.31 -26.41 8.29
CA ALA A 57 7.16 -26.07 9.42
C ALA A 57 6.41 -26.02 10.77
N SER A 58 5.08 -26.13 10.76
CA SER A 58 4.21 -25.94 11.95
C SER A 58 4.54 -24.68 12.75
N SER A 59 4.93 -23.61 12.05
CA SER A 59 5.48 -22.40 12.68
C SER A 59 4.46 -21.26 12.66
N LEU A 60 3.99 -20.88 13.85
CA LEU A 60 3.06 -19.77 14.04
C LEU A 60 3.67 -18.42 13.60
N ALA A 61 5.00 -18.28 13.71
CA ALA A 61 5.71 -17.07 13.28
C ALA A 61 5.57 -16.84 11.76
N ILE A 62 5.76 -17.89 10.96
CA ILE A 62 5.64 -17.83 9.50
C ILE A 62 4.19 -17.56 9.08
N MET A 63 3.23 -18.21 9.76
CA MET A 63 1.81 -17.98 9.49
C MET A 63 1.37 -16.54 9.79
N THR A 64 1.99 -15.90 10.79
CA THR A 64 1.65 -14.51 11.15
C THR A 64 2.22 -13.51 10.15
N ASP A 65 3.41 -13.75 9.61
CA ASP A 65 3.99 -12.93 8.52
C ASP A 65 3.14 -13.01 7.24
N ALA A 66 2.75 -14.22 6.85
CA ALA A 66 1.82 -14.43 5.74
C ALA A 66 0.46 -13.72 5.94
N GLY A 67 -0.02 -13.67 7.18
CA GLY A 67 -1.22 -12.92 7.55
C GLY A 67 -1.06 -11.41 7.35
N HIS A 68 0.09 -10.86 7.74
CA HIS A 68 0.41 -9.44 7.52
C HIS A 68 0.43 -9.11 6.02
N MET A 69 1.11 -9.93 5.22
CA MET A 69 1.18 -9.79 3.77
C MET A 69 -0.17 -9.91 3.07
N LEU A 70 -1.08 -10.73 3.60
CA LEU A 70 -2.45 -10.82 3.12
C LEU A 70 -3.20 -9.48 3.30
N SER A 71 -2.97 -8.78 4.41
CA SER A 71 -3.53 -7.44 4.61
C SER A 71 -3.01 -6.45 3.57
N ASP A 72 -1.73 -6.55 3.20
CA ASP A 72 -1.12 -5.71 2.15
C ASP A 72 -1.71 -6.01 0.77
N LEU A 73 -1.92 -7.30 0.47
CA LEU A 73 -2.59 -7.74 -0.75
C LEU A 73 -4.00 -7.13 -0.85
N LEU A 74 -4.77 -7.12 0.25
CA LEU A 74 -6.10 -6.49 0.29
C LEU A 74 -6.02 -4.98 -0.02
N SER A 75 -5.01 -4.28 0.50
CA SER A 75 -4.76 -2.86 0.21
C SER A 75 -4.52 -2.60 -1.28
N PHE A 76 -3.76 -3.47 -1.96
CA PHE A 76 -3.56 -3.39 -3.41
C PHE A 76 -4.85 -3.66 -4.18
N VAL A 77 -5.66 -4.64 -3.77
CA VAL A 77 -6.95 -4.94 -4.40
C VAL A 77 -7.89 -3.74 -4.30
N ILE A 78 -8.00 -3.12 -3.13
CA ILE A 78 -8.79 -1.90 -2.93
C ILE A 78 -8.30 -0.78 -3.86
N SER A 79 -6.97 -0.60 -3.94
CA SER A 79 -6.36 0.40 -4.82
C SER A 79 -6.63 0.18 -6.31
N ILE A 80 -6.71 -1.08 -6.76
CA ILE A 80 -7.07 -1.46 -8.13
C ILE A 80 -8.53 -1.16 -8.41
N VAL A 81 -9.43 -1.54 -7.49
CA VAL A 81 -10.87 -1.27 -7.60
C VAL A 81 -11.11 0.25 -7.68
N ALA A 82 -10.43 1.03 -6.85
CA ALA A 82 -10.48 2.49 -6.86
C ALA A 82 -10.10 3.09 -8.22
N ILE A 83 -8.97 2.67 -8.81
CA ILE A 83 -8.54 3.13 -10.15
C ILE A 83 -9.55 2.73 -11.21
N ARG A 84 -10.15 1.54 -11.09
CA ARG A 84 -11.10 1.04 -12.08
C ARG A 84 -12.43 1.79 -11.99
N THR A 85 -12.91 2.09 -10.80
CA THR A 85 -14.12 2.88 -10.55
C THR A 85 -13.93 4.32 -11.03
N ALA A 86 -12.80 4.95 -10.70
CA ALA A 86 -12.46 6.31 -11.15
C ALA A 86 -12.40 6.48 -12.69
N ARG A 87 -12.28 5.37 -13.44
CA ARG A 87 -12.20 5.38 -14.92
C ARG A 87 -13.52 5.05 -15.62
N GLN A 88 -14.57 4.66 -14.90
CA GLN A 88 -15.87 4.38 -15.52
C GLN A 88 -16.66 5.68 -15.76
N PRO A 89 -17.35 5.83 -16.91
CA PRO A 89 -18.27 6.96 -17.11
C PRO A 89 -19.44 6.86 -16.12
N PRO A 90 -19.92 7.98 -15.55
CA PRO A 90 -20.97 7.97 -14.54
C PRO A 90 -22.25 7.30 -15.07
N SER A 91 -22.57 6.12 -14.54
CA SER A 91 -23.73 5.32 -14.97
C SER A 91 -24.97 5.67 -14.15
N LYS A 92 -26.08 5.95 -14.84
CA LYS A 92 -27.37 6.40 -14.26
C LYS A 92 -28.23 5.29 -13.61
N ARG A 93 -27.75 4.05 -13.45
CA ARG A 93 -28.59 2.93 -12.93
C ARG A 93 -28.08 2.25 -11.66
N LEU A 94 -26.88 2.60 -11.19
CA LEU A 94 -26.32 2.14 -9.90
C LEU A 94 -25.65 3.33 -9.20
N SER A 95 -26.44 4.33 -8.83
CA SER A 95 -25.93 5.60 -8.30
C SER A 95 -25.31 5.50 -6.89
N TRP A 96 -25.36 4.33 -6.22
CA TRP A 96 -25.15 4.20 -4.75
C TRP A 96 -24.33 2.96 -4.30
N GLY A 97 -23.57 2.29 -5.19
CA GLY A 97 -23.03 0.95 -4.91
C GLY A 97 -21.51 0.79 -4.75
N TYR A 98 -20.72 1.28 -5.71
CA TYR A 98 -19.29 0.90 -5.80
C TYR A 98 -18.38 1.73 -4.89
N ASP A 99 -18.63 3.03 -4.77
CA ASP A 99 -17.77 3.91 -3.95
C ASP A 99 -17.87 3.57 -2.44
N ARG A 100 -19.06 3.19 -1.95
CA ARG A 100 -19.22 2.74 -0.56
C ARG A 100 -18.56 1.38 -0.31
N ALA A 101 -18.58 0.49 -1.30
CA ALA A 101 -17.95 -0.83 -1.19
C ALA A 101 -16.42 -0.70 -1.12
N GLU A 102 -15.83 0.27 -1.82
CA GLU A 102 -14.40 0.60 -1.73
C GLU A 102 -14.03 1.04 -0.31
N VAL A 103 -14.78 2.01 0.23
CA VAL A 103 -14.53 2.53 1.57
C VAL A 103 -14.74 1.45 2.64
N LEU A 104 -15.79 0.63 2.52
CA LEU A 104 -16.04 -0.50 3.41
C LEU A 104 -14.91 -1.54 3.33
N GLY A 105 -14.39 -1.80 2.14
CA GLY A 105 -13.23 -2.68 1.93
C GLY A 105 -11.98 -2.15 2.64
N ALA A 106 -11.71 -0.85 2.54
CA ALA A 106 -10.61 -0.18 3.24
C ALA A 106 -10.78 -0.22 4.78
N MET A 107 -12.00 -0.09 5.29
CA MET A 107 -12.24 -0.26 6.72
C MET A 107 -11.97 -1.69 7.18
N ILE A 108 -12.42 -2.68 6.41
CA ILE A 108 -12.21 -4.10 6.73
C ILE A 108 -10.72 -4.43 6.73
N SER A 109 -9.93 -3.94 5.77
CA SER A 109 -8.49 -4.18 5.75
C SER A 109 -7.77 -3.57 6.96
N VAL A 110 -8.16 -2.36 7.38
CA VAL A 110 -7.61 -1.74 8.60
C VAL A 110 -7.99 -2.53 9.86
N ILE A 111 -9.22 -3.05 9.94
CA ILE A 111 -9.65 -3.90 11.06
C ILE A 111 -8.84 -5.21 11.10
N ILE A 112 -8.62 -5.84 9.95
CA ILE A 112 -7.78 -7.05 9.85
C ILE A 112 -6.36 -6.75 10.33
N LEU A 113 -5.79 -5.62 9.90
CA LEU A 113 -4.47 -5.17 10.35
C LEU A 113 -4.42 -5.01 11.88
N TRP A 114 -5.44 -4.40 12.50
CA TRP A 114 -5.51 -4.26 13.96
C TRP A 114 -5.58 -5.60 14.69
N VAL A 115 -6.35 -6.55 14.15
CA VAL A 115 -6.42 -7.91 14.72
C VAL A 115 -5.05 -8.57 14.67
N LEU A 116 -4.37 -8.52 13.51
CA LEU A 116 -3.01 -9.08 13.35
C LEU A 116 -1.99 -8.42 14.28
N THR A 117 -1.99 -7.08 14.35
CA THR A 117 -1.12 -6.34 15.27
C THR A 117 -1.40 -6.71 16.73
N THR A 118 -2.67 -6.87 17.12
CA THR A 118 -3.04 -7.29 18.47
C THR A 118 -2.54 -8.70 18.77
N VAL A 119 -2.68 -9.63 17.83
CA VAL A 119 -2.14 -11.00 17.96
C VAL A 119 -0.62 -10.96 18.15
N LEU A 120 0.11 -10.19 17.35
CA LEU A 120 1.56 -10.04 17.48
C LEU A 120 1.98 -9.51 18.86
N VAL A 121 1.26 -8.49 19.36
CA VAL A 121 1.50 -7.93 20.70
C VAL A 121 1.21 -8.96 21.80
N LEU A 122 0.11 -9.70 21.70
CA LEU A 122 -0.21 -10.76 22.67
C LEU A 122 0.85 -11.86 22.67
N LEU A 123 1.32 -12.29 21.50
CA LEU A 123 2.41 -13.26 21.37
C LEU A 123 3.72 -12.71 21.99
N ALA A 124 4.02 -11.43 21.79
CA ALA A 124 5.18 -10.78 22.39
C ALA A 124 5.09 -10.72 23.93
N ILE A 125 3.91 -10.40 24.49
CA ILE A 125 3.67 -10.41 25.93
C ILE A 125 3.81 -11.83 26.48
N GLU A 126 3.20 -12.82 25.82
CA GLU A 126 3.28 -14.22 26.23
C GLU A 126 4.72 -14.72 26.31
N ARG A 127 5.56 -14.35 25.33
CA ARG A 127 7.01 -14.66 25.33
C ARG A 127 7.73 -14.09 26.55
N ILE A 128 7.45 -12.84 26.91
CA ILE A 128 8.06 -12.18 28.08
C ILE A 128 7.59 -12.85 29.38
N VAL A 129 6.29 -13.09 29.53
CA VAL A 129 5.70 -13.60 30.77
C VAL A 129 6.10 -15.05 31.03
N ASN A 130 6.06 -15.90 30.00
CA ASN A 130 6.37 -17.32 30.15
C ASN A 130 7.87 -17.63 30.17
N ASN A 131 8.75 -16.64 29.99
CA ASN A 131 10.20 -16.80 29.79
C ASN A 131 10.56 -17.87 28.73
N ASN A 132 9.62 -18.19 27.83
CA ASN A 132 9.84 -19.16 26.76
C ASN A 132 10.46 -18.42 25.57
N LEU A 133 11.68 -17.96 25.81
CA LEU A 133 12.46 -17.19 24.86
C LEU A 133 13.26 -18.09 23.90
N SER A 134 13.04 -19.42 23.96
CA SER A 134 13.61 -20.43 23.06
C SER A 134 13.02 -20.32 21.65
N VAL A 135 13.26 -19.18 21.01
CA VAL A 135 12.99 -18.96 19.60
C VAL A 135 14.19 -19.51 18.85
N ASP A 136 13.91 -20.33 17.83
CA ASP A 136 14.94 -20.71 16.88
C ASP A 136 15.37 -19.44 16.12
N ALA A 137 16.43 -18.82 16.62
CA ALA A 137 16.97 -17.57 16.08
C ALA A 137 17.38 -17.74 14.61
N ASP A 138 17.71 -18.96 14.17
CA ASP A 138 18.02 -19.23 12.78
C ASP A 138 16.75 -19.23 11.91
N VAL A 139 15.65 -19.82 12.38
CA VAL A 139 14.35 -19.74 11.67
C VAL A 139 13.88 -18.29 11.57
N MET A 140 13.94 -17.54 12.68
CA MET A 140 13.56 -16.12 12.71
C MET A 140 14.43 -15.26 11.79
N LEU A 141 15.75 -15.51 11.74
CA LEU A 141 16.66 -14.79 10.86
C LEU A 141 16.36 -15.09 9.39
N ILE A 142 16.09 -16.35 9.05
CA ILE A 142 15.74 -16.76 7.69
C ILE A 142 14.46 -16.06 7.27
N THR A 143 13.39 -16.15 8.07
CA THR A 143 12.08 -15.57 7.72
C THR A 143 12.18 -14.05 7.59
N ALA A 144 12.85 -13.37 8.53
CA ALA A 144 13.05 -11.92 8.45
C ALA A 144 13.87 -11.51 7.20
N SER A 145 14.87 -12.30 6.82
CA SER A 145 15.66 -12.05 5.61
C SER A 145 14.84 -12.21 4.33
N VAL A 146 13.98 -13.22 4.28
CA VAL A 146 13.07 -13.43 3.13
C VAL A 146 12.05 -12.29 3.06
N GLY A 147 11.45 -11.88 4.18
CA GLY A 147 10.50 -10.76 4.24
C GLY A 147 11.12 -9.43 3.78
N VAL A 148 12.35 -9.11 4.22
CA VAL A 148 13.09 -7.93 3.72
C VAL A 148 13.34 -8.04 2.22
N GLY A 149 13.79 -9.20 1.73
CA GLY A 149 14.02 -9.43 0.30
C GLY A 149 12.75 -9.22 -0.52
N PHE A 150 11.62 -9.73 -0.04
CA PHE A 150 10.32 -9.55 -0.67
C PHE A 150 9.88 -8.08 -0.72
N ASN A 151 9.97 -7.35 0.40
CA ASN A 151 9.63 -5.93 0.47
C ASN A 151 10.50 -5.07 -0.47
N VAL A 152 11.78 -5.42 -0.63
CA VAL A 152 12.68 -4.78 -1.61
C VAL A 152 12.21 -5.05 -3.04
N ILE A 153 11.87 -6.30 -3.39
CA ILE A 153 11.36 -6.65 -4.72
C ILE A 153 10.06 -5.88 -5.01
N MET A 154 9.13 -5.81 -4.05
CA MET A 154 7.91 -5.01 -4.19
C MET A 154 8.21 -3.54 -4.45
N GLY A 155 9.14 -2.94 -3.69
CA GLY A 155 9.57 -1.56 -3.87
C GLY A 155 10.16 -1.31 -5.26
N ILE A 156 10.97 -2.24 -5.77
CA ILE A 156 11.54 -2.21 -7.13
C ILE A 156 10.41 -2.29 -8.17
N VAL A 157 9.52 -3.27 -8.09
CA VAL A 157 8.42 -3.44 -9.05
C VAL A 157 7.54 -2.19 -9.10
N LEU A 158 7.26 -1.57 -7.96
CA LEU A 158 6.45 -0.35 -7.89
C LEU A 158 7.19 0.87 -8.45
N HIS A 159 8.49 1.01 -8.18
CA HIS A 159 9.34 2.10 -8.68
C HIS A 159 9.55 2.02 -10.20
N PHE A 160 9.94 0.84 -10.72
CA PHE A 160 10.16 0.63 -12.16
C PHE A 160 8.86 0.55 -12.95
N GLY A 161 7.78 0.04 -12.35
CA GLY A 161 6.47 -0.01 -12.97
C GLY A 161 5.85 1.38 -13.17
N SER A 162 6.10 2.29 -12.23
CA SER A 162 5.60 3.68 -12.28
C SER A 162 6.54 4.63 -13.02
N GLY A 163 7.80 4.24 -13.18
CA GLY A 163 8.85 4.96 -13.89
C GLY A 163 8.84 4.67 -15.39
N GLY A 164 7.94 5.32 -16.13
CA GLY A 164 8.19 5.55 -17.55
C GLY A 164 9.47 6.37 -17.72
N HIS A 165 10.38 5.92 -18.58
CA HIS A 165 11.64 6.58 -18.91
C HIS A 165 11.40 8.06 -19.28
N GLY A 166 11.89 8.97 -18.45
CA GLY A 166 12.03 10.39 -18.75
C GLY A 166 13.47 10.82 -18.48
N HIS A 167 14.39 10.48 -19.38
CA HIS A 167 15.68 11.16 -19.42
C HIS A 167 15.43 12.57 -19.95
N THR A 168 15.76 13.62 -19.18
CA THR A 168 16.48 14.82 -19.66
C THR A 168 16.71 15.81 -18.52
N HIS A 169 18.00 16.00 -18.22
CA HIS A 169 18.71 17.21 -17.78
C HIS A 169 18.22 18.05 -16.59
N GLY A 170 19.19 18.34 -15.71
CA GLY A 170 19.03 19.14 -14.51
C GLY A 170 18.56 20.57 -14.76
N GLY A 171 17.82 21.08 -13.77
CA GLY A 171 17.39 22.46 -13.69
C GLY A 171 16.60 22.66 -12.40
N VAL A 172 17.20 23.35 -11.44
CA VAL A 172 16.54 23.89 -10.25
C VAL A 172 15.42 24.81 -10.72
N SER A 173 14.16 24.48 -10.44
CA SER A 173 13.02 25.40 -10.63
C SER A 173 11.84 24.98 -9.76
N HIS A 174 11.51 25.85 -8.80
CA HIS A 174 10.26 25.82 -8.04
C HIS A 174 9.08 26.06 -8.98
N GLY A 175 8.19 25.08 -9.11
CA GLY A 175 6.95 25.20 -9.88
C GLY A 175 5.88 24.28 -9.33
N HIS A 176 4.88 24.87 -8.68
CA HIS A 176 3.67 24.20 -8.23
C HIS A 176 2.89 23.68 -9.45
N SER A 177 3.06 22.41 -9.80
CA SER A 177 2.17 21.69 -10.70
C SER A 177 1.41 20.63 -9.91
N HIS A 178 0.09 20.82 -9.79
CA HIS A 178 -0.85 19.80 -9.36
C HIS A 178 -1.02 18.74 -10.46
N GLY A 179 0.09 18.16 -10.91
CA GLY A 179 0.08 16.97 -11.75
C GLY A 179 -0.25 15.78 -10.85
N GLY A 180 -1.44 15.22 -10.99
CA GLY A 180 -1.93 14.05 -10.27
C GLY A 180 -1.03 12.83 -10.49
N LYS A 181 0.14 12.80 -9.83
CA LYS A 181 0.92 11.59 -9.59
C LYS A 181 -0.03 10.66 -8.87
N ASN A 182 -0.42 9.58 -9.56
CA ASN A 182 -1.44 8.61 -9.13
C ASN A 182 -1.41 8.43 -7.61
N VAL A 183 -2.35 9.07 -6.91
CA VAL A 183 -2.37 9.13 -5.43
C VAL A 183 -2.38 7.71 -4.86
N ASN A 184 -3.05 6.78 -5.54
CA ASN A 184 -3.07 5.35 -5.20
C ASN A 184 -1.69 4.67 -5.29
N VAL A 185 -0.90 4.95 -6.33
CA VAL A 185 0.46 4.39 -6.45
C VAL A 185 1.36 5.00 -5.38
N ARG A 186 1.21 6.30 -5.11
CA ARG A 186 1.95 6.97 -4.04
C ARG A 186 1.57 6.41 -2.66
N ALA A 187 0.30 6.11 -2.44
CA ALA A 187 -0.19 5.46 -1.23
C ALA A 187 0.40 4.05 -1.09
N ALA A 188 0.33 3.24 -2.15
CA ALA A 188 0.96 1.91 -2.18
C ALA A 188 2.48 1.97 -1.95
N PHE A 189 3.15 3.02 -2.42
CA PHE A 189 4.59 3.21 -2.21
C PHE A 189 4.94 3.57 -0.77
N ILE A 190 4.16 4.46 -0.15
CA ILE A 190 4.32 4.79 1.27
C ILE A 190 4.05 3.55 2.13
N HIS A 191 3.06 2.74 1.76
CA HIS A 191 2.75 1.47 2.42
C HIS A 191 3.94 0.50 2.37
N VAL A 192 4.46 0.21 1.17
CA VAL A 192 5.62 -0.69 1.00
C VAL A 192 6.87 -0.19 1.74
N ILE A 193 7.09 1.12 1.81
CA ILE A 193 8.19 1.68 2.63
C ILE A 193 7.96 1.40 4.12
N GLY A 194 6.72 1.54 4.61
CA GLY A 194 6.36 1.19 5.98
C GLY A 194 6.70 -0.26 6.31
N ASP A 195 6.29 -1.19 5.44
CA ASP A 195 6.56 -2.63 5.60
C ASP A 195 8.06 -2.94 5.50
N LEU A 196 8.78 -2.23 4.63
CA LEU A 196 10.24 -2.36 4.55
C LEU A 196 10.92 -1.92 5.85
N ILE A 197 10.50 -0.80 6.44
CA ILE A 197 11.04 -0.34 7.72
C ILE A 197 10.73 -1.35 8.83
N GLN A 198 9.51 -1.90 8.85
CA GLN A 198 9.10 -2.91 9.83
C GLN A 198 9.93 -4.19 9.68
N SER A 199 10.05 -4.73 8.46
CA SER A 199 10.83 -5.94 8.18
C SER A 199 12.32 -5.77 8.48
N ILE A 200 12.91 -4.60 8.21
CA ILE A 200 14.30 -4.30 8.62
C ILE A 200 14.42 -4.28 10.14
N GLY A 201 13.46 -3.70 10.86
CA GLY A 201 13.48 -3.69 12.32
C GLY A 201 13.44 -5.09 12.92
N VAL A 202 12.58 -5.98 12.39
CA VAL A 202 12.52 -7.39 12.78
C VAL A 202 13.82 -8.13 12.44
N LEU A 203 14.44 -7.84 11.28
CA LEU A 203 15.75 -8.41 10.92
C LEU A 203 16.85 -7.97 11.89
N ILE A 204 16.87 -6.69 12.29
CA ILE A 204 17.82 -6.19 13.29
C ILE A 204 17.58 -6.89 14.64
N ALA A 205 16.33 -7.05 15.05
CA ALA A 205 16.00 -7.80 16.27
C ALA A 205 16.51 -9.24 16.20
N ALA A 206 16.28 -9.95 15.08
CA ALA A 206 16.80 -11.31 14.86
C ALA A 206 18.33 -11.38 14.96
N LEU A 207 19.04 -10.41 14.37
CA LEU A 207 20.51 -10.32 14.44
C LEU A 207 21.00 -10.08 15.87
N VAL A 208 20.34 -9.18 16.61
CA VAL A 208 20.66 -8.91 18.02
C VAL A 208 20.50 -10.20 18.82
N ILE A 209 19.37 -10.91 18.67
CA ILE A 209 19.14 -12.18 19.36
C ILE A 209 20.23 -13.19 19.04
N LYS A 210 20.61 -13.33 17.76
CA LYS A 210 21.63 -14.30 17.35
C LYS A 210 23.03 -14.02 17.92
N PHE A 211 23.43 -12.75 17.98
CA PHE A 211 24.80 -12.38 18.39
C PHE A 211 24.96 -12.10 19.89
N THR A 212 23.93 -11.56 20.56
CA THR A 212 23.99 -11.20 21.99
C THR A 212 23.15 -12.08 22.88
N GLY A 213 22.29 -12.94 22.32
CA GLY A 213 21.32 -13.72 23.09
C GLY A 213 20.23 -12.87 23.74
N TRP A 214 20.09 -11.59 23.34
CA TRP A 214 19.13 -10.69 23.96
C TRP A 214 17.74 -10.87 23.34
N GLU A 215 17.05 -11.92 23.78
CA GLU A 215 15.74 -12.36 23.28
C GLU A 215 14.60 -11.34 23.51
N LEU A 216 14.81 -10.33 24.36
CA LEU A 216 13.86 -9.22 24.55
C LEU A 216 13.86 -8.20 23.40
N ALA A 217 14.84 -8.23 22.50
CA ALA A 217 14.92 -7.30 21.38
C ALA A 217 13.69 -7.40 20.46
N ASP A 218 13.19 -8.63 20.21
CA ASP A 218 12.04 -8.90 19.34
C ASP A 218 10.70 -8.36 19.90
N PRO A 219 10.32 -8.67 21.16
CA PRO A 219 9.15 -8.04 21.79
C PRO A 219 9.19 -6.52 21.80
N ILE A 220 10.33 -5.91 22.17
CA ILE A 220 10.48 -4.44 22.22
C ILE A 220 10.26 -3.83 20.83
N CYS A 221 10.83 -4.44 19.79
CA CYS A 221 10.67 -4.02 18.41
C CYS A 221 9.19 -4.12 17.98
N THR A 222 8.53 -5.23 18.31
CA THR A 222 7.11 -5.46 18.01
C THR A 222 6.19 -4.43 18.69
N PHE A 223 6.43 -4.10 19.96
CA PHE A 223 5.65 -3.06 20.66
C PHE A 223 5.82 -1.69 19.99
N LEU A 224 7.05 -1.31 19.63
CA LEU A 224 7.33 -0.04 18.98
C LEU A 224 6.59 0.07 17.66
N PHE A 225 6.64 -0.94 16.80
CA PHE A 225 5.93 -0.94 15.53
C PHE A 225 4.41 -0.98 15.70
N SER A 226 3.90 -1.77 16.65
CA SER A 226 2.47 -1.80 16.96
C SER A 226 1.93 -0.41 17.31
N ILE A 227 2.66 0.36 18.13
CA ILE A 227 2.27 1.72 18.50
C ILE A 227 2.23 2.62 17.25
N ILE A 228 3.28 2.57 16.41
CA ILE A 228 3.34 3.37 15.17
C ILE A 228 2.15 3.02 14.25
N VAL A 229 1.91 1.73 14.01
CA VAL A 229 0.81 1.24 13.16
C VAL A 229 -0.54 1.67 13.71
N LEU A 230 -0.77 1.57 15.02
CA LEU A 230 -2.02 2.03 15.63
C LEU A 230 -2.22 3.54 15.43
N PHE A 231 -1.19 4.36 15.66
CA PHE A 231 -1.31 5.80 15.44
C PHE A 231 -1.60 6.16 13.98
N THR A 232 -0.88 5.59 13.02
CA THR A 232 -1.08 5.90 11.59
C THR A 232 -2.46 5.46 11.12
N THR A 233 -2.88 4.25 11.50
CA THR A 233 -4.16 3.69 11.07
C THR A 233 -5.36 4.36 11.74
N ILE A 234 -5.26 4.85 12.98
CA ILE A 234 -6.33 5.66 13.61
C ILE A 234 -6.57 6.94 12.80
N HIS A 235 -5.50 7.60 12.32
CA HIS A 235 -5.65 8.79 11.48
C HIS A 235 -6.36 8.45 10.16
N VAL A 236 -5.92 7.39 9.47
CA VAL A 236 -6.54 6.93 8.21
C VAL A 236 -8.00 6.52 8.41
N LEU A 237 -8.29 5.77 9.48
CA LEU A 237 -9.64 5.33 9.80
C LEU A 237 -10.55 6.52 10.09
N ARG A 238 -10.04 7.55 10.78
CA ARG A 238 -10.78 8.79 11.03
C ARG A 238 -11.09 9.51 9.72
N ASP A 239 -10.16 9.58 8.79
CA ASP A 239 -10.38 10.19 7.47
C ASP A 239 -11.43 9.41 6.66
N ILE A 240 -11.37 8.07 6.71
CA ILE A 240 -12.40 7.19 6.12
C ILE A 240 -13.77 7.42 6.77
N PHE A 241 -13.84 7.51 8.10
CA PHE A 241 -15.07 7.82 8.81
C PHE A 241 -15.60 9.21 8.49
N TYR A 242 -14.74 10.21 8.33
CA TYR A 242 -15.16 11.54 7.89
C TYR A 242 -15.77 11.48 6.49
N VAL A 243 -15.14 10.79 5.54
CA VAL A 243 -15.71 10.61 4.19
C VAL A 243 -17.07 9.90 4.24
N LEU A 244 -17.24 8.91 5.12
CA LEU A 244 -18.54 8.24 5.32
C LEU A 244 -19.58 9.13 6.00
N MET A 245 -19.18 9.97 6.96
CA MET A 245 -20.06 10.86 7.71
C MET A 245 -20.38 12.15 6.96
N GLU A 246 -19.52 12.58 6.04
CA GLU A 246 -19.68 13.74 5.16
C GLU A 246 -20.59 13.43 3.96
N GLU A 247 -21.56 12.53 4.16
CA GLU A 247 -22.65 12.15 3.25
C GLU A 247 -23.55 13.34 2.81
N LYS A 248 -23.22 14.59 3.13
CA LYS A 248 -24.07 15.76 2.87
C LYS A 248 -23.52 16.84 1.95
N LEU A 249 -22.32 16.70 1.37
CA LEU A 249 -21.78 17.68 0.40
C LEU A 249 -21.39 17.09 -0.95
N PHE A 250 -21.93 15.92 -1.32
CA PHE A 250 -21.87 15.44 -2.71
C PHE A 250 -22.88 16.15 -3.64
N CYS A 251 -23.76 17.02 -3.09
CA CYS A 251 -24.74 17.78 -3.87
C CYS A 251 -24.20 19.07 -4.52
N ASP A 252 -23.01 19.57 -4.15
CA ASP A 252 -22.53 20.89 -4.62
C ASP A 252 -21.38 20.80 -5.66
N TRP A 253 -21.10 19.61 -6.19
CA TRP A 253 -20.07 19.40 -7.23
C TRP A 253 -20.61 18.70 -8.49
N PHE A 254 -21.85 19.02 -8.88
CA PHE A 254 -22.39 18.83 -10.22
C PHE A 254 -23.32 19.99 -10.57
#